data_AF-A0A4U3AJY7-F1
#
_entry.id   AF-A0A4U3AJY7-F1
#
_cell.length_a   1.000
_cell.length_b   1.000
_cell.length_c   1.000
_cell.angle_alpha   90.00
_cell.angle_beta   90.00
_cell.angle_gamma   90.00
#
_symmetry.space_group_name_H-M   'P 1'
#
loop_
_entity.id
_entity.type
_entity.pdbx_description
1 polymer ?
#
loop_
_entity_poly.entity_id
_entity_poly.type
_entity_poly.pdbx_seq_one_letter_code
_entity_poly.pdbx_strand_id
1 'polypeptide(L)'
;MYFQDIVGEKMRVEKQLIKKMYYETFLMENETKPPIDVLGEVYVNEERNEISDGSYIRFAQGEFYYRHQDFEAAIFKWEKVSNELAPWAQKNIADAYFELNQLPV
;
A
#
# COMPACT_ATOMS: atom_id res chain seq x y z
N MET A 1 -1.93 -22.44 -16.15
CA MET A 1 -0.85 -21.54 -15.68
C MET A 1 0.35 -22.42 -15.34
N TYR A 2 1.53 -22.14 -15.90
CA TYR A 2 2.72 -22.94 -15.68
C TYR A 2 3.47 -22.47 -14.42
N PHE A 3 4.30 -23.33 -13.83
CA PHE A 3 5.08 -23.00 -12.62
C PHE A 3 5.96 -21.75 -12.80
N GLN A 4 6.55 -21.57 -14.00
CA GLN A 4 7.30 -20.37 -14.36
C GLN A 4 6.48 -19.08 -14.23
N ASP A 5 5.19 -19.11 -14.59
CA ASP A 5 4.31 -17.94 -14.57
C ASP A 5 4.03 -17.49 -13.13
N ILE A 6 3.87 -18.44 -12.21
CA ILE A 6 3.64 -18.19 -10.78
C ILE A 6 4.87 -17.54 -10.13
N VAL A 7 6.06 -18.06 -10.44
CA VAL A 7 7.32 -17.48 -9.94
C VAL A 7 7.55 -16.09 -10.51
N GLY A 8 7.23 -15.88 -11.79
CA GLY A 8 7.30 -14.57 -12.44
C GLY A 8 6.41 -13.53 -11.76
N GLU A 9 5.15 -13.88 -11.47
CA GLU A 9 4.21 -12.97 -10.82
C GLU A 9 4.62 -12.65 -9.38
N LYS A 10 5.07 -13.65 -8.61
CA LYS A 10 5.56 -13.44 -7.24
C LYS A 10 6.74 -12.45 -7.21
N MET A 11 7.70 -12.61 -8.12
CA MET A 11 8.84 -11.69 -8.22
C MET A 11 8.43 -10.27 -8.65
N ARG A 12 7.32 -10.14 -9.39
CA ARG A 12 6.78 -8.83 -9.78
C ARG A 12 6.18 -8.11 -8.57
N VAL A 13 5.32 -8.79 -7.81
CA VAL A 13 4.69 -8.24 -6.60
C VAL A 13 5.75 -7.89 -5.54
N GLU A 14 6.70 -8.78 -5.28
CA GLU A 14 7.76 -8.52 -4.30
C GLU A 14 8.58 -7.26 -4.66
N LYS A 15 8.89 -7.05 -5.95
CA LYS A 15 9.55 -5.83 -6.41
C LYS A 15 8.71 -4.57 -6.17
N GLN A 16 7.38 -4.65 -6.33
CA GLN A 16 6.48 -3.53 -6.04
C GLN A 16 6.47 -3.21 -4.54
N LEU A 17 6.39 -4.22 -3.68
CA LEU A 17 6.40 -4.06 -2.22
C LEU A 17 7.72 -3.46 -1.72
N ILE A 18 8.86 -3.93 -2.24
CA ILE A 18 10.18 -3.35 -1.91
C ILE A 18 10.25 -1.87 -2.28
N LYS A 19 9.68 -1.49 -3.42
CA LYS A 19 9.72 -0.12 -3.95
C LYS A 19 8.60 0.79 -3.43
N LYS A 20 7.70 0.28 -2.58
CA LYS A 20 6.49 0.98 -2.15
C LYS A 20 5.65 1.48 -3.35
N MET A 21 5.37 0.56 -4.27
CA MET A 21 4.64 0.78 -5.53
C MET A 21 3.44 -0.17 -5.68
N TYR A 22 3.05 -0.88 -4.63
CA TYR A 22 1.84 -1.70 -4.61
C TYR A 22 0.58 -0.88 -4.87
N TYR A 23 0.54 0.40 -4.48
CA TYR A 23 -0.62 1.26 -4.81
C TYR A 23 -0.93 1.34 -6.31
N GLU A 24 0.05 1.11 -7.19
CA GLU A 24 -0.15 1.09 -8.64
C GLU A 24 -1.05 -0.06 -9.10
N THR A 25 -1.22 -1.14 -8.31
CA THR A 25 -2.14 -2.23 -8.65
C THR A 25 -3.60 -1.81 -8.62
N PHE A 26 -3.92 -0.66 -8.02
CA PHE A 26 -5.26 -0.08 -7.97
C PHE A 26 -5.51 0.94 -9.09
N LEU A 27 -4.50 1.25 -9.91
CA LEU A 27 -4.59 2.25 -10.97
C LEU A 27 -4.77 1.55 -12.32
N MET A 28 -5.75 1.99 -13.11
CA MET A 28 -5.92 1.53 -14.48
C MET A 28 -4.86 2.16 -15.40
N GLU A 29 -4.46 1.47 -16.47
CA GLU A 29 -3.45 1.99 -17.43
C GLU A 29 -3.82 3.33 -18.08
N ASN A 30 -5.12 3.61 -18.20
CA ASN A 30 -5.69 4.85 -18.74
C ASN A 30 -6.39 5.70 -17.67
N GLU A 31 -6.02 5.53 -16.40
CA GLU A 31 -6.60 6.30 -15.32
C GLU A 31 -6.30 7.80 -15.49
N THR A 32 -7.33 8.62 -15.35
CA THR A 32 -7.25 10.08 -15.49
C THR A 32 -7.42 10.79 -14.16
N LYS A 33 -7.95 10.09 -13.15
CA LYS A 33 -8.08 10.60 -11.79
C LYS A 33 -6.72 10.60 -11.09
N PRO A 34 -6.47 11.59 -10.21
CA PRO A 34 -5.36 11.53 -9.27
C PRO A 34 -5.38 10.20 -8.49
N PRO A 35 -4.22 9.55 -8.25
CA PRO A 35 -4.19 8.26 -7.55
C PRO A 35 -4.85 8.30 -6.16
N ILE A 36 -4.76 9.41 -5.44
CA ILE A 36 -5.41 9.55 -4.13
C ILE A 36 -6.93 9.45 -4.21
N ASP A 37 -7.54 9.96 -5.28
CA ASP A 37 -8.99 9.91 -5.48
C ASP A 37 -9.43 8.47 -5.77
N VAL A 38 -8.68 7.77 -6.62
CA VAL A 38 -8.92 6.34 -6.94
C VAL A 38 -8.82 5.49 -5.67
N LEU A 39 -7.73 5.66 -4.91
CA LEU A 39 -7.52 4.92 -3.67
C LEU A 39 -8.57 5.26 -2.60
N GLY A 40 -9.09 6.49 -2.59
CA GLY A 40 -10.17 6.92 -1.71
C GLY A 40 -11.50 6.26 -2.07
N GLU A 41 -11.86 6.24 -3.36
CA GLU A 41 -13.08 5.60 -3.86
C GLU A 41 -13.08 4.09 -3.58
N VAL A 42 -11.96 3.41 -3.84
CA VAL A 42 -11.82 1.96 -3.53
C VAL A 42 -12.00 1.74 -2.04
N TYR A 43 -11.37 2.54 -1.18
CA TYR A 43 -11.50 2.41 0.27
C TYR A 43 -12.94 2.57 0.75
N VAL A 44 -13.66 3.57 0.26
CA VAL A 44 -15.08 3.79 0.61
C VAL A 44 -15.95 2.62 0.17
N ASN A 45 -15.65 1.99 -0.97
CA ASN A 45 -16.38 0.83 -1.46
C ASN A 45 -16.09 -0.42 -0.62
N GLU A 46 -14.82 -0.64 -0.23
CA GLU A 46 -14.43 -1.76 0.65
C GLU A 46 -15.03 -1.63 2.05
N GLU A 47 -15.04 -0.43 2.65
CA GLU A 47 -15.63 -0.20 3.99
C GLU A 47 -17.15 -0.43 4.04
N ARG A 48 -17.84 -0.31 2.89
CA ARG A 48 -19.27 -0.64 2.80
C ARG A 48 -19.54 -2.13 2.75
N ASN A 49 -18.50 -2.94 2.50
CA ASN A 49 -18.60 -4.39 2.45
C ASN A 49 -18.22 -4.95 3.83
N GLU A 50 -19.22 -5.37 4.61
CA GLU A 50 -19.05 -5.90 5.98
C GLU A 50 -18.12 -7.12 6.08
N ILE A 51 -17.79 -7.76 4.95
CA ILE A 51 -16.94 -8.96 4.87
C ILE A 51 -15.48 -8.58 4.53
N SER A 52 -15.22 -7.38 4.02
CA SER A 52 -13.88 -6.96 3.62
C SER A 52 -13.07 -6.47 4.82
N ASP A 53 -11.80 -6.89 4.92
CA ASP A 53 -10.88 -6.40 5.95
C ASP A 53 -10.23 -5.04 5.57
N GLY A 54 -10.34 -4.62 4.30
CA GLY A 54 -9.73 -3.41 3.76
C GLY A 54 -8.19 -3.38 3.81
N SER A 55 -7.53 -4.47 4.18
CA SER A 55 -6.08 -4.51 4.44
C SER A 55 -5.27 -4.14 3.20
N TYR A 56 -5.65 -4.65 2.02
CA TYR A 56 -4.94 -4.34 0.77
C TYR A 56 -5.01 -2.86 0.39
N ILE A 57 -6.19 -2.26 0.48
CA ILE A 57 -6.35 -0.84 0.14
C ILE A 57 -5.68 0.06 1.18
N ARG A 58 -5.71 -0.30 2.46
CA ARG A 58 -4.95 0.41 3.49
C ARG A 58 -3.45 0.33 3.24
N PHE A 59 -2.94 -0.84 2.85
CA PHE A 59 -1.54 -1.01 2.52
C PHE A 59 -1.11 -0.08 1.37
N ALA A 60 -1.89 -0.05 0.29
CA ALA A 60 -1.69 0.84 -0.85
C ALA A 60 -1.78 2.33 -0.47
N GLN A 61 -2.79 2.73 0.30
CA GLN A 61 -2.90 4.10 0.80
C GLN A 61 -1.68 4.50 1.63
N GLY A 62 -1.18 3.60 2.50
CA GLY A 62 0.01 3.86 3.30
C GLY A 62 1.26 4.13 2.45
N GLU A 63 1.48 3.36 1.38
CA GLU A 63 2.57 3.63 0.44
C GLU A 63 2.43 4.97 -0.26
N PHE A 64 1.21 5.32 -0.68
CA PHE A 64 0.96 6.62 -1.31
C PHE A 64 1.28 7.77 -0.36
N TYR A 65 0.82 7.72 0.90
CA TYR A 65 1.13 8.76 1.90
C TYR A 65 2.62 8.85 2.20
N TYR A 66 3.31 7.72 2.36
CA TYR A 66 4.76 7.67 2.57
C TYR A 66 5.52 8.38 1.44
N ARG A 67 5.13 8.11 0.18
CA ARG A 67 5.73 8.74 -1.02
C ARG A 67 5.56 10.26 -1.05
N HIS A 68 4.53 10.77 -0.36
CA HIS A 68 4.24 12.19 -0.22
C HIS A 68 4.73 12.76 1.13
N GLN A 69 5.59 12.03 1.84
CA GLN A 69 6.18 12.40 3.13
C GLN A 69 5.18 12.60 4.27
N ASP A 70 3.93 12.15 4.09
CA ASP A 70 2.95 12.09 5.18
C ASP A 70 3.12 10.77 5.94
N PHE A 71 4.18 10.69 6.73
CA PHE A 71 4.58 9.47 7.41
C PHE A 71 3.61 9.07 8.52
N GLU A 72 2.98 10.03 9.21
CA GLU A 72 1.98 9.76 10.24
C GLU A 72 0.73 9.10 9.64
N ALA A 73 0.22 9.63 8.51
CA ALA A 73 -0.89 9.00 7.81
C ALA A 73 -0.50 7.62 7.26
N ALA A 74 0.73 7.46 6.75
CA ALA A 74 1.23 6.18 6.29
C ALA A 74 1.23 5.12 7.41
N ILE A 75 1.78 5.46 8.57
CA ILE A 75 1.81 4.60 9.76
C ILE A 75 0.39 4.24 10.19
N PHE A 76 -0.51 5.23 10.32
CA PHE A 76 -1.89 5.00 10.73
C PHE A 76 -2.65 4.05 9.80
N LYS A 77 -2.33 4.04 8.50
CA LYS A 77 -2.90 3.09 7.54
C LYS A 77 -2.31 1.69 7.72
N TRP A 78 -0.98 1.59 7.82
CA TRP A 78 -0.28 0.32 7.93
C TRP A 78 -0.52 -0.42 9.24
N GLU A 79 -0.78 0.28 10.35
CA GLU A 79 -1.13 -0.34 11.65
C GLU A 79 -2.42 -1.18 11.59
N LYS A 80 -3.27 -0.93 10.59
CA LYS A 80 -4.56 -1.62 10.41
C LYS A 80 -4.50 -2.74 9.38
N VAL A 81 -3.33 -3.04 8.82
CA VAL A 81 -3.15 -4.14 7.86
C VAL A 81 -2.99 -5.45 8.63
N SER A 82 -3.95 -6.35 8.48
CA SER A 82 -4.01 -7.62 9.23
C SER A 82 -3.97 -8.88 8.35
N ASN A 83 -3.82 -8.72 7.03
CA ASN A 83 -3.69 -9.83 6.10
C ASN A 83 -2.22 -10.24 5.88
N GLU A 84 -1.93 -10.97 4.80
CA GLU A 84 -0.57 -11.43 4.46
C GLU A 84 0.44 -10.33 4.18
N LEU A 85 0.00 -9.07 3.97
CA LEU A 85 0.87 -7.91 3.83
C LEU A 85 1.32 -7.33 5.18
N ALA A 86 0.82 -7.82 6.32
CA ALA A 86 1.19 -7.32 7.64
C ALA A 86 2.71 -7.29 7.91
N PRO A 87 3.52 -8.30 7.53
CA PRO A 87 4.99 -8.22 7.68
C PRO A 87 5.62 -7.09 6.86
N TRP A 88 5.07 -6.79 5.68
CA TRP A 88 5.51 -5.68 4.84
C TRP A 88 5.08 -4.34 5.43
N ALA A 89 3.88 -4.27 5.99
CA ALA A 89 3.37 -3.08 6.68
C ALA A 89 4.27 -2.75 7.88
N GLN A 90 4.66 -3.75 8.68
CA GLN A 90 5.58 -3.56 9.80
C GLN A 90 6.95 -3.02 9.35
N LYS A 91 7.50 -3.56 8.25
CA LYS A 91 8.76 -3.05 7.67
C LYS A 91 8.61 -1.60 7.22
N ASN A 92 7.52 -1.29 6.54
CA ASN A 92 7.23 0.05 6.04
C ASN A 92 7.02 1.07 7.19
N ILE A 93 6.39 0.67 8.30
CA ILE A 93 6.27 1.48 9.51
C ILE A 93 7.65 1.77 10.10
N ALA A 94 8.55 0.78 10.15
CA ALA A 94 9.92 0.99 10.62
C ALA A 94 10.69 1.99 9.73
N ASP A 95 10.54 1.89 8.41
CA ASP A 95 11.09 2.87 7.48
C ASP A 95 10.51 4.28 7.73
N ALA A 96 9.19 4.40 7.98
CA ALA A 96 8.55 5.70 8.26
C ALA A 96 9.03 6.34 9.57
N TYR A 97 9.17 5.56 10.64
CA TYR A 97 9.76 6.05 11.89
C TYR A 97 11.21 6.49 11.71
N PHE A 98 11.97 5.81 10.84
CA PHE A 98 13.33 6.22 10.52
C PHE A 98 13.36 7.58 9.80
N GLU A 99 12.50 7.80 8.81
CA GLU A 99 12.38 9.09 8.11
C GLU A 99 11.93 10.22 9.05
N LEU A 100 10.95 9.97 9.91
CA LEU A 100 10.48 10.95 10.91
C LEU A 100 11.61 11.42 11.84
N ASN A 101 12.50 10.52 12.25
CA ASN A 101 13.66 10.86 13.08
C ASN A 101 14.75 11.64 12.33
N GLN A 102 14.67 11.75 11.00
CA GLN A 102 15.59 12.52 10.16
C GLN A 102 15.05 13.91 9.80
N LEU A 103 13.78 14.21 10.11
CA LEU A 103 13.22 15.54 9.87
C LEU A 103 13.88 16.57 10.81
N PRO A 104 14.34 17.73 10.29
CA PRO A 104 14.89 18.78 11.14
C PRO A 104 13.81 19.34 12.08
N VAL A 105 14.17 19.50 13.36
CA VAL A 105 13.35 20.13 14.41
C VAL A 105 13.29 21.65 14.24
#